data_AF-A0A1M3HC00-F1
#
_entry.id   AF-A0A1M3HC00-F1
#
_cell.length_a   1.000
_cell.length_b   1.000
_cell.length_c   1.000
_cell.angle_alpha   90.00
_cell.angle_beta   90.00
_cell.angle_gamma   90.00
#
_symmetry.space_group_name_H-M   'P 1'
#
loop_
_entity.id
_entity.type
_entity.pdbx_description
1 polymer ?
#
loop_
_entity_poly.entity_id
_entity_poly.type
_entity_poly.pdbx_seq_one_letter_code
_entity_poly.pdbx_strand_id
1 'polypeptide(L)'
;MKYASARLLLFFLLVSSPALSTNAQRVVERWVHPNILLDARQLLGHIGPENTDYRHKDNLVSWGENGTTWQCYADCSGFINALLVHTYKFTEDMFEKNFGHRRMYAYHYFDAIQNGKHFYRIRNIRDIRPGDIIALQYADRSEHDDNTGHVMVVDSLPEVHRPSKVFAPNTRQFLVPVIDCSRSAHGSTDTRYEKSYSGLGRGAFRLYTDPNGEIVGYSWSGGNPKEGFDPFENAIVVGRTLF
;
A
#
# COMPACT_ATOMS: atom_id res chain seq x y z
N MET A 1 10.07 20.27 -88.44
CA MET A 1 11.14 20.97 -87.68
C MET A 1 10.66 21.15 -86.24
N LYS A 2 11.54 20.80 -85.29
CA LYS A 2 11.27 20.62 -83.86
C LYS A 2 10.93 21.95 -83.16
N TYR A 3 9.89 21.97 -82.34
CA TYR A 3 9.77 22.90 -81.21
C TYR A 3 9.52 22.10 -79.94
N ALA A 4 10.43 22.27 -78.98
CA ALA A 4 10.43 21.65 -77.68
C ALA A 4 9.52 22.44 -76.72
N SER A 5 8.73 21.73 -75.92
CA SER A 5 8.07 22.29 -74.73
C SER A 5 8.67 21.62 -73.50
N ALA A 6 9.31 22.44 -72.67
CA ALA A 6 9.96 22.05 -71.42
C ALA A 6 8.92 21.60 -70.37
N ARG A 7 9.19 20.47 -69.71
CA ARG A 7 8.50 20.07 -68.48
C ARG A 7 9.23 20.69 -67.29
N LEU A 8 8.51 21.50 -66.52
CA LEU A 8 8.93 22.03 -65.23
C LEU A 8 8.85 20.89 -64.19
N LEU A 9 9.98 20.44 -63.65
CA LEU A 9 10.02 19.55 -62.49
C LEU A 9 9.89 20.41 -61.22
N LEU A 10 8.84 20.19 -60.44
CA LEU A 10 8.65 20.78 -59.11
C LEU A 10 9.34 19.86 -58.09
N PHE A 11 10.43 20.33 -57.48
CA PHE A 11 11.04 19.67 -56.31
C PHE A 11 10.25 20.03 -55.05
N PHE A 12 9.56 19.06 -54.45
CA PHE A 12 9.06 19.19 -53.08
C PHE A 12 10.20 18.92 -52.09
N LEU A 13 10.70 19.96 -51.44
CA LEU A 13 11.52 19.83 -50.24
C LEU A 13 10.60 19.49 -49.06
N LEU A 14 10.57 18.21 -48.68
CA LEU A 14 10.01 17.75 -47.41
C LEU A 14 10.95 18.23 -46.29
N VAL A 15 10.59 19.33 -45.63
CA VAL A 15 11.18 19.70 -44.34
C VAL A 15 10.62 18.75 -43.30
N SER A 16 11.38 17.74 -42.90
CA SER A 16 11.06 16.91 -41.74
C SER A 16 11.28 17.73 -40.47
N SER A 17 10.21 18.37 -39.98
CA SER A 17 10.18 18.92 -38.63
C SER A 17 10.40 17.79 -37.62
N PRO A 18 11.36 17.91 -36.68
CA PRO A 18 11.46 16.94 -35.61
C PRO A 18 10.21 17.08 -34.75
N ALA A 19 9.47 15.99 -34.60
CA ALA A 19 8.33 15.94 -33.70
C ALA A 19 8.80 16.29 -32.29
N LEU A 20 8.36 17.44 -31.78
CA LEU A 20 8.45 17.81 -30.37
C LEU A 20 7.59 16.81 -29.60
N SER A 21 8.21 15.70 -29.17
CA SER A 21 7.68 14.81 -28.16
C SER A 21 7.43 15.63 -26.89
N THR A 22 6.17 15.89 -26.60
CA THR A 22 5.77 16.60 -25.39
C THR A 22 5.93 15.66 -24.20
N ASN A 23 6.56 16.13 -23.13
CA ASN A 23 6.72 15.42 -21.86
C ASN A 23 5.41 14.83 -21.30
N ALA A 24 4.25 15.31 -21.76
CA ALA A 24 2.94 14.81 -21.39
C ALA A 24 2.70 13.35 -21.81
N GLN A 25 3.21 12.89 -22.95
CA GLN A 25 3.05 11.49 -23.37
C GLN A 25 3.95 10.51 -22.58
N ARG A 26 5.11 10.97 -22.08
CA ARG A 26 5.97 10.17 -21.18
C ARG A 26 5.40 9.92 -19.78
N VAL A 27 4.43 10.73 -19.34
CA VAL A 27 3.82 10.59 -18.00
C VAL A 27 2.70 9.55 -18.00
N VAL A 28 2.10 9.23 -19.15
CA VAL A 28 0.97 8.29 -19.25
C VAL A 28 1.44 6.83 -19.46
N GLU A 29 2.67 6.61 -19.93
CA GLU A 29 3.28 5.27 -20.06
C GLU A 29 3.87 4.71 -18.76
N ARG A 30 3.85 5.47 -17.66
CA ARG A 30 4.47 5.05 -16.40
C ARG A 30 3.41 4.36 -15.53
N TRP A 31 3.72 3.13 -15.11
CA TRP A 31 3.00 2.31 -14.12
C TRP A 31 1.99 1.25 -14.60
N VAL A 32 2.36 0.43 -15.58
CA VAL A 32 1.90 -0.98 -15.60
C VAL A 32 2.91 -1.82 -14.80
N HIS A 33 3.11 -1.48 -13.52
CA HIS A 33 3.80 -2.38 -12.59
C HIS A 33 2.77 -3.40 -12.06
N PRO A 34 3.15 -4.67 -11.84
CA PRO A 34 2.29 -5.58 -11.11
C PRO A 34 1.97 -4.91 -9.76
N ASN A 35 0.67 -4.72 -9.50
CA ASN A 35 0.21 -3.89 -8.40
C ASN A 35 -0.12 -4.80 -7.22
N ILE A 36 0.62 -4.65 -6.11
CA ILE A 36 0.41 -5.41 -4.87
C ILE A 36 -1.05 -5.37 -4.38
N LEU A 37 -1.81 -4.32 -4.71
CA LEU A 37 -3.22 -4.23 -4.37
C LEU A 37 -4.08 -5.22 -5.15
N LEU A 38 -3.76 -5.49 -6.43
CA LEU A 38 -4.49 -6.48 -7.22
C LEU A 38 -4.33 -7.87 -6.60
N ASP A 39 -3.10 -8.23 -6.23
CA ASP A 39 -2.81 -9.52 -5.59
C ASP A 39 -3.47 -9.60 -4.21
N ALA A 40 -3.43 -8.52 -3.41
CA ALA A 40 -4.11 -8.45 -2.12
C ALA A 40 -5.62 -8.65 -2.24
N ARG A 41 -6.26 -7.99 -3.21
CA ARG A 41 -7.70 -8.13 -3.49
C ARG A 41 -8.07 -9.50 -4.02
N GLN A 42 -7.23 -10.05 -4.89
CA GLN A 42 -7.45 -11.38 -5.44
C GLN A 42 -7.42 -12.44 -4.33
N LEU A 43 -6.43 -12.38 -3.45
CA LEU A 43 -6.34 -13.29 -2.31
C LEU A 43 -7.57 -13.13 -1.40
N LEU A 44 -7.89 -11.90 -0.99
CA LEU A 44 -9.05 -11.61 -0.15
C LEU A 44 -10.37 -12.12 -0.75
N GLY A 45 -10.52 -12.01 -2.08
CA GLY A 45 -11.74 -12.43 -2.79
C GLY A 45 -11.94 -13.95 -2.88
N HIS A 46 -10.88 -14.75 -2.65
CA HIS A 46 -10.94 -16.21 -2.80
C HIS A 46 -10.88 -16.98 -1.48
N ILE A 47 -10.54 -16.33 -0.37
CA ILE A 47 -10.43 -17.00 0.93
C ILE A 47 -11.66 -16.75 1.80
N GLY A 48 -12.09 -17.79 2.53
CA GLY A 48 -13.01 -17.69 3.64
C GLY A 48 -12.30 -17.72 5.00
N PRO A 49 -13.03 -17.53 6.11
CA PRO A 49 -12.50 -17.58 7.48
C PRO A 49 -11.72 -18.87 7.81
N GLU A 50 -12.06 -19.98 7.15
CA GLU A 50 -11.39 -21.27 7.32
C GLU A 50 -9.96 -21.30 6.78
N ASN A 51 -9.63 -20.41 5.84
CA ASN A 51 -8.36 -20.37 5.13
C ASN A 51 -7.51 -19.14 5.51
N THR A 52 -7.76 -18.54 6.67
CA THR A 52 -6.94 -17.43 7.16
C THR A 52 -6.85 -17.37 8.68
N ASP A 53 -5.71 -16.94 9.19
CA ASP A 53 -5.44 -16.75 10.61
C ASP A 53 -4.22 -15.85 10.82
N TYR A 54 -4.20 -15.09 11.90
CA TYR A 54 -3.06 -14.25 12.26
C TYR A 54 -1.99 -15.07 12.99
N ARG A 55 -0.81 -15.22 12.37
CA ARG A 55 0.28 -16.05 12.90
C ARG A 55 1.63 -15.36 12.81
N HIS A 56 2.36 -15.30 13.92
CA HIS A 56 3.70 -14.67 13.99
C HIS A 56 4.81 -15.51 13.34
N LYS A 57 4.59 -16.82 13.20
CA LYS A 57 5.57 -17.78 12.69
C LYS A 57 4.91 -18.71 11.69
N ASP A 58 5.75 -19.40 10.91
CA ASP A 58 5.34 -20.39 9.92
C ASP A 58 4.33 -19.82 8.92
N ASN A 59 4.60 -18.59 8.47
CA ASN A 59 3.72 -17.88 7.55
C ASN A 59 3.54 -18.66 6.26
N LEU A 60 2.29 -18.80 5.85
CA LEU A 60 1.89 -19.53 4.67
C LEU A 60 0.80 -18.74 3.95
N VAL A 61 1.18 -18.17 2.81
CA VAL A 61 0.27 -17.43 1.93
C VAL A 61 0.35 -18.03 0.54
N SER A 62 -0.80 -18.33 -0.06
CA SER A 62 -0.87 -18.88 -1.41
C SER A 62 -2.06 -18.32 -2.19
N TRP A 63 -1.81 -18.04 -3.48
CA TRP A 63 -2.80 -17.57 -4.46
C TRP A 63 -3.41 -18.72 -5.27
N GLY A 64 -3.42 -19.93 -4.72
CA GLY A 64 -4.01 -21.11 -5.35
C GLY A 64 -3.34 -21.55 -6.66
N GLU A 65 -2.14 -21.03 -6.95
CA GLU A 65 -1.36 -21.38 -8.12
C GLU A 65 -1.03 -22.88 -8.10
N ASN A 66 -1.01 -23.52 -9.28
CA ASN A 66 -0.71 -24.94 -9.43
C ASN A 66 -1.63 -25.88 -8.62
N GLY A 67 -2.88 -25.47 -8.36
CA GLY A 67 -3.85 -26.27 -7.62
C GLY A 67 -3.66 -26.27 -6.11
N THR A 68 -2.83 -25.36 -5.58
CA THR A 68 -2.72 -25.15 -4.14
C THR A 68 -3.98 -24.50 -3.57
N THR A 69 -4.16 -24.54 -2.25
CA THR A 69 -5.28 -23.86 -1.57
C THR A 69 -5.02 -22.36 -1.51
N TRP A 70 -6.05 -21.56 -1.81
CA TRP A 70 -6.06 -20.13 -1.50
C TRP A 70 -6.08 -19.94 0.01
N GLN A 71 -5.05 -19.33 0.59
CA GLN A 71 -4.93 -19.21 2.04
C GLN A 71 -4.00 -18.08 2.48
N CYS A 72 -4.24 -17.54 3.67
CA CYS A 72 -3.41 -16.51 4.29
C CYS A 72 -3.27 -16.74 5.79
N TYR A 73 -2.23 -17.49 6.17
CA TYR A 73 -1.81 -17.69 7.56
C TYR A 73 -0.55 -16.88 7.80
N ALA A 74 -0.67 -15.67 8.32
CA ALA A 74 0.46 -14.76 8.44
C ALA A 74 0.21 -13.68 9.49
N ASP A 75 1.26 -13.00 9.93
CA ASP A 75 1.17 -11.72 10.60
C ASP A 75 1.04 -10.60 9.56
N CYS A 76 0.89 -9.36 10.02
CA CYS A 76 0.74 -8.20 9.14
C CYS A 76 1.93 -8.05 8.18
N SER A 77 3.15 -8.14 8.71
CA SER A 77 4.38 -8.03 7.92
C SER A 77 4.57 -9.21 6.98
N GLY A 78 4.19 -10.41 7.42
CA GLY A 78 4.17 -11.63 6.63
C GLY A 78 3.30 -11.56 5.38
N PHE A 79 2.11 -10.98 5.52
CA PHE A 79 1.23 -10.75 4.39
C PHE A 79 1.86 -9.82 3.36
N ILE A 80 2.47 -8.70 3.79
CA ILE A 80 3.16 -7.79 2.86
C ILE A 80 4.40 -8.44 2.24
N ASN A 81 5.16 -9.22 3.00
CA ASN A 81 6.29 -10.00 2.48
C ASN A 81 5.83 -10.94 1.37
N ALA A 82 4.73 -11.68 1.59
CA ALA A 82 4.15 -12.57 0.60
C ALA A 82 3.67 -11.83 -0.65
N LEU A 83 3.09 -10.63 -0.52
CA LEU A 83 2.76 -9.77 -1.66
C LEU A 83 4.01 -9.40 -2.46
N LEU A 84 5.10 -8.96 -1.82
CA LEU A 84 6.33 -8.62 -2.54
C LEU A 84 6.93 -9.83 -3.27
N VAL A 85 6.88 -11.01 -2.65
CA VAL A 85 7.30 -12.27 -3.28
C VAL A 85 6.39 -12.61 -4.47
N HIS A 86 5.08 -12.53 -4.31
CA HIS A 86 4.13 -12.90 -5.36
C HIS A 86 4.13 -11.91 -6.53
N THR A 87 4.02 -10.62 -6.23
CA THR A 87 3.89 -9.53 -7.20
C THR A 87 5.21 -9.23 -7.91
N TYR A 88 6.31 -9.11 -7.16
CA TYR A 88 7.60 -8.64 -7.68
C TYR A 88 8.68 -9.74 -7.73
N LYS A 89 8.32 -10.99 -7.40
CA LYS A 89 9.25 -12.13 -7.37
C LYS A 89 10.46 -11.90 -6.47
N PHE A 90 10.25 -11.18 -5.36
CA PHE A 90 11.27 -11.00 -4.34
C PHE A 90 11.77 -12.36 -3.82
N THR A 91 13.09 -12.50 -3.73
CA THR A 91 13.75 -13.60 -3.03
C THR A 91 14.25 -13.13 -1.66
N GLU A 92 14.62 -14.05 -0.78
CA GLU A 92 15.27 -13.70 0.49
C GLU A 92 16.55 -12.87 0.29
N ASP A 93 17.35 -13.18 -0.75
CA ASP A 93 18.53 -12.40 -1.11
C ASP A 93 18.18 -10.99 -1.56
N MET A 94 17.04 -10.81 -2.24
CA MET A 94 16.54 -9.47 -2.59
C MET A 94 16.10 -8.71 -1.34
N PHE A 95 15.46 -9.36 -0.38
CA PHE A 95 15.14 -8.74 0.91
C PHE A 95 16.39 -8.31 1.66
N GLU A 96 17.38 -9.20 1.78
CA GLU A 96 18.66 -8.90 2.43
C GLU A 96 19.40 -7.77 1.73
N LYS A 97 19.50 -7.81 0.40
CA LYS A 97 20.18 -6.78 -0.40
C LYS A 97 19.47 -5.42 -0.33
N ASN A 98 18.16 -5.40 -0.47
CA ASN A 98 17.39 -4.16 -0.58
C ASN A 98 17.08 -3.56 0.79
N PHE A 99 16.99 -4.38 1.86
CA PHE A 99 16.55 -3.92 3.17
C PHE A 99 17.52 -4.23 4.31
N GLY A 100 18.47 -5.14 4.13
CA GLY A 100 19.41 -5.59 5.17
C GLY A 100 18.83 -6.69 6.07
N HIS A 101 17.71 -7.29 5.66
CA HIS A 101 17.03 -8.34 6.41
C HIS A 101 16.40 -9.34 5.45
N ARG A 102 16.61 -10.64 5.65
CA ARG A 102 15.94 -11.72 4.89
C ARG A 102 14.42 -11.74 5.03
N ARG A 103 13.89 -11.09 6.08
CA ARG A 103 12.45 -10.93 6.34
C ARG A 103 12.18 -9.54 6.93
N MET A 104 11.19 -8.84 6.38
CA MET A 104 10.75 -7.55 6.90
C MET A 104 9.69 -7.73 7.99
N TYR A 105 9.87 -7.05 9.13
CA TYR A 105 8.84 -6.84 10.14
C TYR A 105 8.18 -5.47 9.92
N ALA A 106 7.08 -5.18 10.63
CA ALA A 106 6.35 -3.92 10.48
C ALA A 106 7.25 -2.68 10.65
N TYR A 107 8.13 -2.68 11.65
CA TYR A 107 9.07 -1.57 11.86
C TYR A 107 10.10 -1.42 10.73
N HIS A 108 10.50 -2.51 10.06
CA HIS A 108 11.40 -2.41 8.90
C HIS A 108 10.71 -1.69 7.73
N TYR A 109 9.40 -1.93 7.52
CA TYR A 109 8.62 -1.18 6.54
C TYR A 109 8.52 0.30 6.93
N PHE A 110 8.28 0.59 8.20
CA PHE A 110 8.29 1.95 8.71
C PHE A 110 9.65 2.63 8.41
N ASP A 111 10.76 2.01 8.78
CA ASP A 111 12.10 2.56 8.58
C ASP A 111 12.42 2.72 7.09
N ALA A 112 12.05 1.75 6.24
CA ALA A 112 12.27 1.83 4.80
C ALA A 112 11.50 3.01 4.18
N ILE A 113 10.22 3.19 4.53
CA ILE A 113 9.39 4.30 4.04
C ILE A 113 9.89 5.64 4.58
N GLN A 114 10.19 5.71 5.88
CA GLN A 114 10.69 6.91 6.54
C GLN A 114 11.97 7.44 5.86
N ASN A 115 12.86 6.53 5.47
CA ASN A 115 14.15 6.84 4.82
C ASN A 115 14.10 6.83 3.28
N GLY A 116 12.93 6.62 2.66
CA GLY A 116 12.78 6.58 1.21
C GLY A 116 13.50 5.40 0.52
N LYS A 117 13.78 4.32 1.25
CA LYS A 117 14.51 3.15 0.76
C LYS A 117 13.56 2.25 -0.02
N HIS A 118 13.55 2.38 -1.35
CA HIS A 118 12.61 1.72 -2.28
C HIS A 118 11.13 2.11 -2.13
N PHE A 119 10.85 3.17 -1.37
CA PHE A 119 9.52 3.73 -1.21
C PHE A 119 9.56 5.24 -1.46
N TYR A 120 8.56 5.74 -2.16
CA TYR A 120 8.27 7.18 -2.15
C TYR A 120 7.41 7.49 -0.93
N ARG A 121 7.93 8.29 0.01
CA ARG A 121 7.22 8.67 1.22
C ARG A 121 6.09 9.65 0.91
N ILE A 122 4.90 9.29 1.34
CA ILE A 122 3.69 10.10 1.23
C ILE A 122 3.43 10.76 2.59
N ARG A 123 3.39 12.09 2.58
CA ARG A 123 3.14 12.89 3.79
C ARG A 123 1.72 13.43 3.83
N ASN A 124 1.18 13.81 2.68
CA ASN A 124 -0.14 14.42 2.59
C ASN A 124 -1.21 13.38 2.30
N ILE A 125 -2.32 13.44 3.03
CA ILE A 125 -3.48 12.55 2.85
C ILE A 125 -4.02 12.54 1.41
N ARG A 126 -3.90 13.66 0.70
CA ARG A 126 -4.38 13.81 -0.69
C ARG A 126 -3.55 13.03 -1.70
N ASP A 127 -2.32 12.68 -1.34
CA ASP A 127 -1.39 11.96 -2.22
C ASP A 127 -1.47 10.44 -2.05
N ILE A 128 -2.20 9.96 -1.03
CA ILE A 128 -2.49 8.55 -0.83
C ILE A 128 -3.31 8.02 -2.01
N ARG A 129 -2.92 6.84 -2.50
CA ARG A 129 -3.57 6.11 -3.58
C ARG A 129 -3.76 4.64 -3.18
N PRO A 130 -4.71 3.96 -3.84
CA PRO A 130 -4.82 2.51 -3.76
C PRO A 130 -3.46 1.83 -4.07
N GLY A 131 -3.03 0.92 -3.20
CA GLY A 131 -1.76 0.19 -3.30
C GLY A 131 -0.59 0.82 -2.54
N ASP A 132 -0.77 1.99 -1.92
CA ASP A 132 0.22 2.49 -0.97
C ASP A 132 0.25 1.63 0.30
N ILE A 133 1.37 1.62 1.00
CA ILE A 133 1.56 0.90 2.25
C ILE A 133 1.52 1.88 3.41
N ILE A 134 0.71 1.61 4.43
CA ILE A 134 0.76 2.30 5.72
C ILE A 134 1.57 1.42 6.67
N ALA A 135 2.56 1.99 7.33
CA ALA A 135 3.37 1.31 8.34
C ALA A 135 3.42 2.12 9.64
N LEU A 136 3.28 1.40 10.75
CA LEU A 136 3.38 1.92 12.11
C LEU A 136 4.59 1.30 12.80
N GLN A 137 5.19 2.05 13.70
CA GLN A 137 6.22 1.59 14.62
C GLN A 137 5.76 1.89 16.04
N TYR A 138 5.69 0.87 16.89
CA TYR A 138 5.29 1.07 18.28
C TYR A 138 6.39 1.77 19.09
N ALA A 139 5.98 2.70 19.95
CA ALA A 139 6.88 3.46 20.80
C ALA A 139 7.56 2.56 21.84
N ASP A 140 6.78 1.65 22.44
CA ASP A 140 7.33 0.62 23.32
C ASP A 140 7.70 -0.64 22.52
N ARG A 141 9.00 -0.89 22.40
CA ARG A 141 9.55 -2.12 21.81
C ARG A 141 9.85 -3.20 22.85
N SER A 142 9.70 -2.90 24.15
CA SER A 142 10.16 -3.74 25.25
C SER A 142 9.21 -4.89 25.58
N GLU A 143 7.97 -4.90 25.07
CA GLU A 143 7.01 -5.94 25.41
C GLU A 143 7.00 -7.17 24.49
N HIS A 144 7.50 -7.16 23.24
CA HIS A 144 7.52 -8.38 22.41
C HIS A 144 8.54 -8.35 21.27
N ASP A 145 9.37 -9.41 21.17
CA ASP A 145 10.33 -9.60 20.07
C ASP A 145 9.67 -9.66 18.67
N ASP A 146 8.34 -9.90 18.60
CA ASP A 146 7.60 -10.05 17.34
C ASP A 146 6.54 -8.94 17.08
N ASN A 147 6.19 -8.11 18.08
CA ASN A 147 5.12 -7.08 17.96
C ASN A 147 5.72 -5.69 17.77
N THR A 148 6.28 -5.44 16.60
CA THR A 148 7.12 -4.25 16.34
C THR A 148 6.38 -3.04 15.78
N GLY A 149 5.09 -3.21 15.47
CA GLY A 149 4.27 -2.22 14.79
C GLY A 149 3.13 -2.88 14.03
N HIS A 150 2.63 -2.21 13.00
CA HIS A 150 1.62 -2.78 12.09
C HIS A 150 1.81 -2.28 10.66
N VAL A 151 1.45 -3.09 9.68
CA VAL A 151 1.59 -2.72 8.25
C VAL A 151 0.39 -3.22 7.45
N MET A 152 -0.07 -2.40 6.52
CA MET A 152 -1.30 -2.64 5.75
C MET A 152 -1.23 -2.03 4.35
N VAL A 153 -2.02 -2.56 3.43
CA VAL A 153 -2.18 -2.02 2.07
C VAL A 153 -3.39 -1.10 2.03
N VAL A 154 -3.25 0.09 1.44
CA VAL A 154 -4.37 0.98 1.13
C VAL A 154 -5.22 0.37 0.03
N ASP A 155 -6.48 0.08 0.32
CA ASP A 155 -7.41 -0.49 -0.64
C ASP A 155 -8.06 0.57 -1.53
N SER A 156 -8.56 1.65 -0.94
CA SER A 156 -9.18 2.74 -1.69
C SER A 156 -8.79 4.12 -1.16
N LEU A 157 -9.19 5.17 -1.88
CA LEU A 157 -8.86 6.53 -1.51
C LEU A 157 -9.38 6.88 -0.10
N PRO A 158 -8.66 7.74 0.65
CA PRO A 158 -9.16 8.26 1.92
C PRO A 158 -10.47 9.03 1.74
N GLU A 159 -11.40 8.81 2.66
CA GLU A 159 -12.68 9.50 2.73
C GLU A 159 -12.71 10.41 3.96
N VAL A 160 -13.29 11.60 3.82
CA VAL A 160 -13.45 12.52 4.96
C VAL A 160 -14.32 11.85 6.02
N HIS A 161 -13.81 11.75 7.24
CA HIS A 161 -14.56 11.25 8.37
C HIS A 161 -15.07 12.40 9.21
N ARG A 162 -16.37 12.39 9.54
CA ARG A 162 -16.91 13.32 10.52
C ARG A 162 -16.20 13.07 11.86
N PRO A 163 -15.70 14.11 12.55
CA PRO A 163 -15.01 13.92 13.81
C PRO A 163 -15.83 13.07 14.79
N SER A 164 -15.23 11.98 15.28
CA SER A 164 -15.80 11.12 16.33
C SER A 164 -15.24 11.50 17.71
N LYS A 165 -15.64 10.78 18.78
CA LYS A 165 -15.25 11.07 20.18
C LYS A 165 -13.74 11.17 20.40
N VAL A 166 -12.93 10.56 19.55
CA VAL A 166 -11.47 10.77 19.54
C VAL A 166 -11.20 12.09 18.85
N PHE A 167 -11.38 13.17 19.57
CA PHE A 167 -11.07 14.48 19.07
C PHE A 167 -9.60 14.77 19.40
N ALA A 168 -8.76 14.73 18.37
CA ALA A 168 -7.44 15.33 18.42
C ALA A 168 -7.58 16.81 17.99
N PRO A 169 -7.31 17.79 18.88
CA PRO A 169 -7.43 19.20 18.55
C PRO A 169 -6.63 19.58 17.31
N ASN A 170 -7.16 20.50 16.50
CA ASN A 170 -6.54 20.98 15.26
C ASN A 170 -6.25 19.89 14.22
N THR A 171 -6.96 18.77 14.26
CA THR A 171 -6.82 17.71 13.25
C THR A 171 -8.08 17.51 12.42
N ARG A 172 -7.91 16.90 11.25
CA ARG A 172 -8.99 16.36 10.42
C ARG A 172 -8.89 14.83 10.43
N GLN A 173 -10.05 14.16 10.37
CA GLN A 173 -10.13 12.70 10.38
C GLN A 173 -10.47 12.19 8.98
N PHE A 174 -9.83 11.11 8.58
CA PHE A 174 -10.11 10.40 7.34
C PHE A 174 -10.22 8.90 7.62
N LEU A 175 -11.16 8.23 6.97
CA LEU A 175 -11.17 6.78 6.90
C LEU A 175 -10.42 6.35 5.65
N VAL A 176 -9.49 5.43 5.82
CA VAL A 176 -8.73 4.81 4.74
C VAL A 176 -9.11 3.34 4.73
N PRO A 177 -9.83 2.85 3.72
CA PRO A 177 -10.05 1.43 3.56
C PRO A 177 -8.72 0.73 3.30
N VAL A 178 -8.48 -0.35 4.05
CA VAL A 178 -7.20 -1.08 4.06
C VAL A 178 -7.43 -2.58 4.00
N ILE A 179 -6.44 -3.30 3.46
CA ILE A 179 -6.34 -4.75 3.52
C ILE A 179 -5.11 -5.09 4.35
N ASP A 180 -5.29 -5.90 5.37
CA ASP A 180 -4.24 -6.31 6.29
C ASP A 180 -4.51 -7.69 6.87
N CYS A 181 -3.48 -8.27 7.49
CA CYS A 181 -3.62 -9.47 8.31
C CYS A 181 -3.46 -9.09 9.78
N SER A 182 -4.50 -9.27 10.60
CA SER A 182 -4.49 -8.84 12.01
C SER A 182 -5.27 -9.78 12.93
N ARG A 183 -5.03 -9.62 14.25
CA ARG A 183 -5.72 -10.40 15.30
C ARG A 183 -7.21 -10.05 15.44
N SER A 184 -7.63 -8.89 14.96
CA SER A 184 -8.97 -8.35 15.23
C SER A 184 -9.42 -7.36 14.15
N ALA A 185 -10.71 -7.36 13.87
CA ALA A 185 -11.40 -6.43 12.97
C ALA A 185 -11.13 -4.94 13.27
N HIS A 186 -10.99 -4.13 12.22
CA HIS A 186 -10.98 -2.66 12.26
C HIS A 186 -12.39 -2.07 12.38
N GLY A 187 -13.09 -2.45 13.44
CA GLY A 187 -14.47 -2.01 13.72
C GLY A 187 -15.53 -2.81 12.97
N SER A 188 -16.78 -2.37 13.06
CA SER A 188 -17.96 -3.15 12.65
C SER A 188 -18.13 -3.32 11.14
N THR A 189 -17.43 -2.52 10.34
CA THR A 189 -17.48 -2.59 8.87
C THR A 189 -16.38 -3.47 8.29
N ASP A 190 -15.53 -4.05 9.14
CA ASP A 190 -14.46 -4.96 8.71
C ASP A 190 -15.04 -6.33 8.30
N THR A 191 -14.51 -6.94 7.25
CA THR A 191 -14.95 -8.27 6.78
C THR A 191 -14.79 -9.36 7.86
N ARG A 192 -13.91 -9.15 8.83
CA ARG A 192 -13.68 -10.05 9.97
C ARG A 192 -14.72 -9.93 11.07
N TYR A 193 -15.46 -8.82 11.13
CA TYR A 193 -16.25 -8.46 12.30
C TYR A 193 -17.38 -9.46 12.61
N GLU A 194 -18.26 -9.72 11.63
CA GLU A 194 -19.47 -10.53 11.87
C GLU A 194 -19.15 -11.97 12.27
N LYS A 195 -18.13 -12.56 11.65
CA LYS A 195 -17.70 -13.94 11.91
C LYS A 195 -16.63 -14.06 12.99
N SER A 196 -16.14 -12.93 13.52
CA SER A 196 -15.16 -12.86 14.61
C SER A 196 -13.93 -13.75 14.41
N TYR A 197 -13.33 -13.69 13.22
CA TYR A 197 -12.09 -14.43 12.90
C TYR A 197 -10.87 -13.50 12.82
N SER A 198 -9.69 -14.10 12.92
CA SER A 198 -8.39 -13.42 12.80
C SER A 198 -7.77 -13.70 11.44
N GLY A 199 -6.80 -12.89 11.01
CA GLY A 199 -6.11 -13.06 9.73
C GLY A 199 -6.44 -11.96 8.73
N LEU A 200 -6.47 -12.32 7.44
CA LEU A 200 -6.66 -11.38 6.34
C LEU A 200 -8.08 -10.84 6.34
N GLY A 201 -8.19 -9.53 6.25
CA GLY A 201 -9.47 -8.86 6.14
C GLY A 201 -9.34 -7.50 5.48
N ARG A 202 -10.50 -6.90 5.23
CA ARG A 202 -10.63 -5.54 4.74
C ARG A 202 -11.43 -4.73 5.74
N GLY A 203 -10.86 -3.61 6.17
CA GLY A 203 -11.47 -2.74 7.16
C GLY A 203 -11.17 -1.27 6.88
N ALA A 204 -11.59 -0.39 7.80
CA ALA A 204 -11.35 1.04 7.68
C ALA A 204 -10.41 1.51 8.79
N PHE A 205 -9.24 2.00 8.42
CA PHE A 205 -8.26 2.59 9.33
C PHE A 205 -8.45 4.10 9.39
N ARG A 206 -8.38 4.71 10.57
CA ARG A 206 -8.54 6.16 10.67
C ARG A 206 -7.18 6.84 10.69
N LEU A 207 -6.99 7.84 9.84
CA LEU A 207 -5.85 8.75 9.89
C LEU A 207 -6.27 10.14 10.38
N TYR A 208 -5.40 10.76 11.18
CA TYR A 208 -5.49 12.16 11.56
C TYR A 208 -4.50 12.97 10.75
N THR A 209 -4.93 14.14 10.29
CA THR A 209 -4.05 15.09 9.62
C THR A 209 -4.04 16.43 10.33
N ASP A 210 -2.95 17.17 10.21
CA ASP A 210 -2.94 18.60 10.50
C ASP A 210 -3.84 19.37 9.49
N PRO A 211 -4.02 20.70 9.65
CA PRO A 211 -4.81 21.51 8.71
C PRO A 211 -4.23 21.56 7.28
N ASN A 212 -2.92 21.34 7.11
CA ASN A 212 -2.25 21.28 5.81
C ASN A 212 -2.44 19.93 5.10
N GLY A 213 -2.94 18.92 5.83
CA GLY A 213 -3.16 17.56 5.34
C GLY A 213 -1.99 16.63 5.60
N GLU A 214 -0.96 17.04 6.35
CA GLU A 214 0.11 16.15 6.80
C GLU A 214 -0.44 15.12 7.79
N ILE A 215 -0.10 13.85 7.58
CA ILE A 215 -0.51 12.75 8.44
C ILE A 215 0.26 12.85 9.77
N VAL A 216 -0.47 12.91 10.88
CA VAL A 216 0.09 13.13 12.22
C VAL A 216 -0.25 12.04 13.23
N GLY A 217 -1.25 11.21 12.95
CA GLY A 217 -1.68 10.17 13.89
C GLY A 217 -2.71 9.23 13.29
N TYR A 218 -3.21 8.30 14.10
CA TYR A 218 -4.16 7.29 13.63
C TYR A 218 -5.12 6.80 14.71
N SER A 219 -6.12 6.02 14.29
CA SER A 219 -6.88 5.15 15.18
C SER A 219 -7.22 3.85 14.47
N TRP A 220 -7.35 2.77 15.23
CA TRP A 220 -7.53 1.41 14.73
C TRP A 220 -8.83 1.16 13.97
N SER A 221 -9.80 2.08 14.01
CA SER A 221 -11.04 1.95 13.25
C SER A 221 -11.75 3.30 13.05
N GLY A 222 -12.84 3.28 12.28
CA GLY A 222 -13.82 4.37 12.25
C GLY A 222 -14.73 4.48 13.48
N GLY A 223 -14.59 3.60 14.48
CA GLY A 223 -15.34 3.62 15.73
C GLY A 223 -14.67 4.44 16.84
N ASN A 224 -15.08 4.17 18.08
CA ASN A 224 -14.37 4.66 19.26
C ASN A 224 -13.24 3.69 19.61
N PRO A 225 -12.01 4.16 19.86
CA PRO A 225 -10.93 3.34 20.37
C PRO A 225 -11.19 3.02 21.84
N LYS A 226 -10.34 2.16 22.39
CA LYS A 226 -10.29 1.91 23.83
C LYS A 226 -9.97 3.21 24.58
N GLU A 227 -10.49 3.32 25.79
CA GLU A 227 -10.16 4.40 26.71
C GLU A 227 -8.63 4.47 26.92
N GLY A 228 -8.09 5.69 26.96
CA GLY A 228 -6.64 5.92 27.10
C GLY A 228 -5.83 5.81 25.80
N PHE A 229 -6.45 5.50 24.66
CA PHE A 229 -5.75 5.49 23.37
C PHE A 229 -5.27 6.89 22.97
N ASP A 230 -3.96 7.04 22.73
CA ASP A 230 -3.34 8.25 22.19
C ASP A 230 -3.09 8.10 20.67
N PRO A 231 -3.76 8.90 19.81
CA PRO A 231 -3.54 8.89 18.37
C PRO A 231 -2.11 9.20 17.91
N PHE A 232 -1.28 9.77 18.79
CA PHE A 232 0.05 10.30 18.48
C PHE A 232 1.20 9.48 19.10
N GLU A 233 0.88 8.48 19.93
CA GLU A 233 1.89 7.69 20.65
C GLU A 233 2.83 6.97 19.68
N ASN A 234 2.27 6.28 18.69
CA ASN A 234 3.03 5.45 17.76
C ASN A 234 3.26 6.21 16.45
N ALA A 235 4.50 6.15 15.96
CA ALA A 235 4.85 6.79 14.71
C ALA A 235 4.20 6.07 13.53
N ILE A 236 3.75 6.83 12.54
CA ILE A 236 3.08 6.33 11.33
C ILE A 236 3.67 6.96 10.07
N VAL A 237 3.83 6.16 9.02
CA VAL A 237 4.26 6.60 7.70
C VAL A 237 3.46 5.91 6.60
N VAL A 238 3.35 6.58 5.45
CA VAL A 238 2.75 6.01 4.24
C VAL A 238 3.79 6.03 3.11
N GLY A 239 3.87 4.96 2.34
CA GLY A 239 4.85 4.81 1.28
C GLY A 239 4.30 4.11 0.05
N ARG A 240 4.70 4.59 -1.13
CA ARG A 240 4.44 3.93 -2.41
C ARG A 240 5.65 3.12 -2.83
N THR A 241 5.44 1.85 -3.18
CA THR A 241 6.53 0.98 -3.68
C THR A 241 7.13 1.54 -4.98
N LEU A 242 8.45 1.37 -5.17
CA LEU A 242 9.21 1.85 -6.33
C LEU A 242 9.94 0.72 -7.08
N PHE A 243 9.41 -0.51 -7.03
CA PHE A 243 9.99 -1.71 -7.66
C PHE A 243 9.54 -1.90 -9.10
#